data_AF-G0EFT3-F1
#
_entry.id   AF-G0EFT3-F1
#
_cell.length_a   1.000
_cell.length_b   1.000
_cell.length_c   1.000
_cell.angle_alpha   90.00
_cell.angle_beta   90.00
_cell.angle_gamma   90.00
#
_symmetry.space_group_name_H-M   'P 1'
#
loop_
_entity.id
_entity.type
_entity.pdbx_description
1 polymer ?
#
loop_
_entity_poly.entity_id
_entity_poly.type
_entity_poly.pdbx_seq_one_letter_code
_entity_poly.pdbx_strand_id
1 'polypeptide(L)'
;MVYVMSWESFRYALDELRVLLESLRGRGGLRNGLSYVRVSDIVEQSRCERRLEAIMAAERVVDERVREVALLAEVVLGARRRLPEKPPQRVILSLPIVGEVVGIPIVGRPRGILVEEGIVKAVVYASISSRPSRLYEQDRVRGYAFCAALHGSPLPVAGDAVYVHVKGVNKHDLAEAVEEVRVSLEENGQPPMHPHVHVLACDRDASLRALEPLLAYWLGLRDVIVRRGPWCRDCPLRDDCLEAQQPG
;
A
#
# COMPACT_ATOMS: atom_id res chain seq x y z
N MET A 1 31.07 -3.53 3.64
CA MET A 1 31.17 -2.46 2.61
C MET A 1 29.89 -1.65 2.70
N VAL A 2 29.92 -0.48 3.33
CA VAL A 2 28.73 0.36 3.52
C VAL A 2 28.57 1.19 2.25
N TYR A 3 27.60 0.84 1.39
CA TYR A 3 27.20 1.73 0.31
C TYR A 3 26.59 2.97 0.94
N VAL A 4 27.30 4.11 0.85
CA VAL A 4 26.71 5.40 1.18
C VAL A 4 25.70 5.69 0.09
N MET A 5 24.44 5.30 0.31
CA MET A 5 23.36 5.59 -0.62
C MET A 5 23.13 7.10 -0.59
N SER A 6 23.27 7.74 -1.75
CA SER A 6 23.21 9.19 -1.89
C SER A 6 21.83 9.68 -2.30
N TRP A 7 21.56 10.97 -2.10
CA TRP A 7 20.39 11.66 -2.65
C TRP A 7 20.21 11.47 -4.17
N GLU A 8 21.31 11.33 -4.90
CA GLU A 8 21.29 11.02 -6.33
C GLU A 8 20.77 9.60 -6.60
N SER A 9 21.10 8.65 -5.72
CA SER A 9 20.58 7.27 -5.80
C SER A 9 19.06 7.25 -5.64
N PHE A 10 18.53 8.05 -4.70
CA PHE A 10 17.06 8.22 -4.56
C PHE A 10 16.43 8.82 -5.81
N ARG A 11 17.07 9.85 -6.38
CA ARG A 11 16.62 10.50 -7.62
C ARG A 11 16.60 9.52 -8.80
N TYR A 12 17.59 8.64 -8.91
CA TYR A 12 17.63 7.57 -9.90
C TYR A 12 16.54 6.50 -9.65
N ALA A 13 16.35 6.11 -8.39
CA ALA A 13 15.31 5.16 -8.00
C ALA A 13 13.89 5.64 -8.37
N LEU A 14 13.64 6.96 -8.37
CA LEU A 14 12.36 7.50 -8.88
C LEU A 14 12.19 7.29 -10.39
N ASP A 15 13.26 7.37 -11.17
CA ASP A 15 13.21 7.11 -12.62
C ASP A 15 12.95 5.62 -12.88
N GLU A 16 13.58 4.73 -12.11
CA GLU A 16 13.30 3.29 -12.15
C GLU A 16 11.87 2.97 -11.71
N LEU A 17 11.37 3.64 -10.66
CA LEU A 17 10.00 3.48 -10.16
C LEU A 17 8.98 3.85 -11.25
N ARG A 18 9.25 4.92 -12.01
CA ARG A 18 8.43 5.32 -13.16
C ARG A 18 8.43 4.25 -14.25
N VAL A 19 9.61 3.74 -14.62
CA VAL A 19 9.74 2.66 -15.62
C VAL A 19 8.99 1.41 -15.17
N LEU A 20 9.11 1.04 -13.89
CA LEU A 20 8.39 -0.09 -13.32
C LEU A 20 6.87 0.11 -13.42
N LEU A 21 6.34 1.28 -13.05
CA LEU A 21 4.92 1.61 -13.23
C LEU A 21 4.49 1.47 -14.69
N GLU A 22 5.21 2.10 -15.63
CA GLU A 22 4.87 2.07 -17.06
C GLU A 22 4.86 0.65 -17.64
N SER A 23 5.76 -0.22 -17.17
CA SER A 23 5.82 -1.62 -17.58
C SER A 23 4.52 -2.40 -17.27
N LEU A 24 3.75 -1.96 -16.27
CA LEU A 24 2.50 -2.61 -15.88
C LEU A 24 1.39 -2.49 -16.93
N ARG A 25 1.50 -1.59 -17.91
CA ARG A 25 0.49 -1.46 -18.98
C ARG A 25 0.45 -2.66 -19.92
N GLY A 26 1.58 -3.35 -20.08
CA GLY A 26 1.72 -4.51 -20.98
C GLY A 26 1.77 -5.86 -20.27
N ARG A 27 1.74 -5.87 -18.93
CA ARG A 27 1.69 -7.11 -18.15
C ARG A 27 0.25 -7.64 -18.07
N GLY A 28 0.12 -8.93 -17.83
CA GLY A 28 -1.14 -9.62 -17.58
C GLY A 28 -0.82 -11.01 -17.02
N GLY A 29 -1.85 -11.75 -16.62
CA GLY A 29 -1.68 -13.12 -16.11
C GLY A 29 -1.90 -13.27 -14.61
N LEU A 30 -2.23 -12.19 -13.89
CA LEU A 30 -2.87 -12.33 -12.59
C LEU A 30 -4.35 -12.69 -12.77
N ARG A 31 -4.96 -13.21 -11.71
CA ARG A 31 -6.41 -13.47 -11.66
C ARG A 31 -7.19 -12.23 -12.12
N ASN A 32 -8.27 -12.46 -12.87
CA ASN A 32 -9.08 -11.44 -13.54
C ASN A 32 -8.34 -10.66 -14.65
N GLY A 33 -7.24 -11.21 -15.17
CA GLY A 33 -6.47 -10.60 -16.27
C GLY A 33 -5.70 -9.35 -15.85
N LEU A 34 -5.51 -9.13 -14.54
CA LEU A 34 -4.84 -7.93 -14.03
C LEU A 34 -3.33 -7.98 -14.28
N SER A 35 -2.75 -6.79 -14.39
CA SER A 35 -1.31 -6.60 -14.55
C SER A 35 -0.58 -6.30 -13.23
N TYR A 36 -1.32 -5.84 -12.23
CA TYR A 36 -0.87 -5.59 -10.85
C TYR A 36 -2.04 -5.68 -9.88
N VAL A 37 -1.73 -5.71 -8.59
CA VAL A 37 -2.70 -5.69 -7.49
C VAL A 37 -2.55 -4.41 -6.68
N ARG A 38 -3.65 -3.72 -6.33
CA ARG A 38 -3.54 -2.62 -5.35
C ARG A 38 -3.42 -3.15 -3.94
N VAL A 39 -2.72 -2.41 -3.10
CA VAL A 39 -2.80 -2.55 -1.64
C VAL A 39 -4.26 -2.57 -1.15
N SER A 40 -5.14 -1.73 -1.73
CA SER A 40 -6.58 -1.72 -1.37
C SER A 40 -7.30 -3.02 -1.75
N ASP A 41 -6.90 -3.67 -2.84
CA ASP A 41 -7.52 -4.91 -3.30
C ASP A 41 -7.10 -6.07 -2.38
N ILE A 42 -5.85 -6.11 -1.94
CA ILE A 42 -5.35 -7.06 -0.92
C ILE A 42 -6.09 -6.86 0.41
N VAL A 43 -6.34 -5.61 0.79
CA VAL A 43 -7.12 -5.31 2.00
C VAL A 43 -8.56 -5.79 1.85
N GLU A 44 -9.21 -5.57 0.71
CA GLU A 44 -10.57 -6.06 0.48
C GLU A 44 -10.62 -7.59 0.39
N GLN A 45 -9.61 -8.22 -0.22
CA GLN A 45 -9.41 -9.66 -0.24
C GLN A 45 -9.38 -10.25 1.18
N SER A 46 -8.65 -9.60 2.10
CA SER A 46 -8.54 -10.05 3.50
C SER A 46 -9.90 -10.07 4.21
N ARG A 47 -10.87 -9.26 3.73
CA ARG A 47 -12.26 -9.29 4.20
C ARG A 47 -13.03 -10.44 3.58
N CYS A 48 -13.12 -10.50 2.24
CA CYS A 48 -13.80 -11.58 1.53
C CYS A 48 -13.43 -11.60 0.05
N GLU A 49 -12.98 -12.74 -0.47
CA GLU A 49 -12.54 -12.87 -1.86
C GLU A 49 -13.70 -12.92 -2.83
N ARG A 50 -14.82 -13.53 -2.44
CA ARG A 50 -16.04 -13.55 -3.27
C ARG A 50 -16.57 -12.14 -3.52
N ARG A 51 -16.51 -11.27 -2.50
CA ARG A 51 -16.86 -9.86 -2.64
C ARG A 51 -15.93 -9.14 -3.60
N LEU A 52 -14.63 -9.38 -3.44
CA LEU A 52 -13.61 -8.83 -4.32
C LEU A 52 -13.84 -9.25 -5.78
N GLU A 53 -14.16 -10.52 -6.05
CA GLU A 53 -14.44 -11.00 -7.41
C GLU A 53 -15.64 -10.29 -8.05
N ALA A 54 -16.74 -10.11 -7.31
CA ALA A 54 -17.89 -9.41 -7.87
C ALA A 54 -17.58 -7.94 -8.18
N ILE A 55 -16.80 -7.26 -7.33
CA ILE A 55 -16.33 -5.89 -7.60
C ILE A 55 -15.49 -5.90 -8.88
N MET A 56 -14.56 -6.85 -9.01
CA MET A 56 -13.67 -6.95 -10.17
C MET A 56 -14.40 -7.32 -11.46
N ALA A 57 -15.50 -8.08 -11.38
CA ALA A 57 -16.32 -8.46 -12.52
C ALA A 57 -17.28 -7.34 -12.96
N ALA A 58 -17.79 -6.55 -12.02
CA ALA A 58 -18.72 -5.45 -12.31
C ALA A 58 -18.02 -4.21 -12.87
N GLU A 59 -16.78 -3.96 -12.44
CA GLU A 59 -15.99 -2.81 -12.87
C GLU A 59 -15.24 -3.12 -14.18
N ARG A 60 -15.05 -2.13 -15.07
CA ARG A 60 -14.13 -2.24 -16.21
C ARG A 60 -12.67 -2.11 -15.73
N VAL A 61 -12.31 -2.94 -14.76
CA VAL A 61 -11.11 -2.76 -13.93
C VAL A 61 -9.87 -2.61 -14.79
N VAL A 62 -9.72 -3.44 -15.83
CA VAL A 62 -8.54 -3.46 -16.71
C VAL A 62 -8.30 -2.09 -17.36
N ASP A 63 -9.31 -1.47 -17.97
CA ASP A 63 -9.16 -0.15 -18.62
C ASP A 63 -8.82 0.95 -17.60
N GLU A 64 -9.43 0.87 -16.42
CA GLU A 64 -9.14 1.79 -15.32
C GLU A 64 -7.71 1.62 -14.80
N ARG A 65 -7.18 0.39 -14.71
CA ARG A 65 -5.78 0.12 -14.34
C ARG A 65 -4.79 0.77 -15.28
N VAL A 66 -5.03 0.64 -16.58
CA VAL A 66 -4.11 1.20 -17.59
C VAL A 66 -4.04 2.72 -17.45
N ARG A 67 -5.19 3.37 -17.22
CA ARG A 67 -5.25 4.83 -16.97
C ARG A 67 -4.61 5.21 -15.63
N GLU A 68 -4.88 4.45 -14.57
CA GLU A 68 -4.31 4.66 -13.23
C GLU A 68 -2.77 4.66 -13.29
N VAL A 69 -2.16 3.69 -13.98
CA VAL A 69 -0.71 3.60 -14.15
C VAL A 69 -0.11 4.88 -14.75
N ALA A 70 -0.77 5.47 -15.76
CA ALA A 70 -0.31 6.72 -16.35
C ALA A 70 -0.32 7.87 -15.35
N LEU A 71 -1.39 8.00 -14.57
CA LEU A 71 -1.50 9.02 -13.53
C LEU A 71 -0.45 8.83 -12.43
N LEU A 72 -0.18 7.59 -12.02
CA LEU A 72 0.83 7.30 -11.01
C LEU A 72 2.24 7.63 -11.51
N ALA A 73 2.56 7.32 -12.77
CA ALA A 73 3.84 7.68 -13.38
C ALA A 73 4.04 9.22 -13.43
N GLU A 74 2.99 9.97 -13.77
CA GLU A 74 3.02 11.44 -13.74
C GLU A 74 3.24 12.01 -12.32
N VAL A 75 2.68 11.37 -11.29
CA VAL A 75 2.95 11.76 -9.89
C VAL A 75 4.44 11.60 -9.55
N VAL A 76 5.07 10.49 -9.99
CA VAL A 76 6.51 10.27 -9.78
C VAL A 76 7.34 11.31 -10.52
N LEU A 77 7.03 11.60 -11.78
CA LEU A 77 7.69 12.64 -12.57
C LEU A 77 7.54 14.02 -11.93
N GLY A 78 6.34 14.36 -11.49
CA GLY A 78 6.04 15.63 -10.83
C GLY A 78 6.84 15.81 -9.54
N ALA A 79 6.93 14.75 -8.72
CA ALA A 79 7.75 14.76 -7.52
C ALA A 79 9.24 14.90 -7.86
N ARG A 80 9.75 14.13 -8.83
CA ARG A 80 11.15 14.17 -9.29
C ARG A 80 11.60 15.56 -9.73
N ARG A 81 10.73 16.30 -10.44
CA ARG A 81 10.98 17.68 -10.90
C ARG A 81 10.98 18.72 -9.77
N ARG A 82 10.28 18.45 -8.67
CA ARG A 82 10.19 19.34 -7.50
C ARG A 82 11.25 19.04 -6.44
N LEU A 83 12.01 17.96 -6.57
CA LEU A 83 13.06 17.64 -5.63
C LEU A 83 14.19 18.68 -5.68
N PRO A 84 14.64 19.20 -4.53
CA PRO A 84 15.79 20.10 -4.47
C PRO A 84 17.05 19.40 -5.00
N GLU A 85 17.98 20.20 -5.53
CA GLU A 85 19.28 19.69 -5.99
C GLU A 85 20.12 19.15 -4.83
N LYS A 86 20.08 19.85 -3.69
CA LYS A 86 20.74 19.42 -2.44
C LYS A 86 19.78 18.56 -1.61
N PRO A 87 20.27 17.48 -0.96
CA PRO A 87 19.43 16.69 -0.08
C PRO A 87 18.90 17.54 1.07
N PRO A 88 17.58 17.57 1.31
CA PRO A 88 17.08 17.97 2.61
C PRO A 88 17.48 16.90 3.64
N GLN A 89 17.64 17.29 4.90
CA GLN A 89 17.88 16.32 5.97
C GLN A 89 16.74 15.31 6.02
N ARG A 90 15.49 15.80 6.03
CA ARG A 90 14.26 14.99 5.96
C ARG A 90 13.24 15.64 5.05
N VAL A 91 12.49 14.83 4.32
CA VAL A 91 11.37 15.28 3.49
C VAL A 91 10.28 14.23 3.44
N ILE A 92 9.02 14.67 3.45
CA ILE A 92 7.87 13.79 3.25
C ILE A 92 7.34 13.99 1.82
N LEU A 93 7.29 12.90 1.06
CA LEU A 93 6.86 12.91 -0.34
C LEU A 93 5.59 12.10 -0.52
N SER A 94 4.61 12.62 -1.26
CA SER A 94 3.43 11.86 -1.67
C SER A 94 3.69 11.16 -3.00
N LEU A 95 4.23 9.94 -2.92
CA LEU A 95 4.59 9.11 -4.07
C LEU A 95 3.81 7.80 -4.05
N PRO A 96 3.45 7.22 -5.21
CA PRO A 96 3.09 5.82 -5.25
C PRO A 96 4.29 4.94 -4.86
N ILE A 97 3.98 3.79 -4.26
CA ILE A 97 4.91 2.68 -4.07
C ILE A 97 4.48 1.60 -5.06
N VAL A 98 5.42 1.14 -5.86
CA VAL A 98 5.27 -0.07 -6.67
C VAL A 98 6.47 -0.95 -6.44
N GLY A 99 6.23 -2.25 -6.26
CA GLY A 99 7.28 -3.24 -6.16
C GLY A 99 6.80 -4.62 -6.54
N GLU A 100 7.73 -5.50 -6.88
CA GLU A 100 7.42 -6.89 -7.21
C GLU A 100 7.54 -7.76 -5.96
N VAL A 101 6.45 -8.45 -5.61
CA VAL A 101 6.37 -9.29 -4.42
C VAL A 101 5.97 -10.69 -4.88
N VAL A 102 6.88 -11.66 -4.76
CA VAL A 102 6.71 -13.04 -5.25
C VAL A 102 6.19 -13.12 -6.69
N GLY A 103 6.72 -12.27 -7.58
CA GLY A 103 6.32 -12.19 -9.00
C GLY A 103 5.04 -11.40 -9.26
N ILE A 104 4.41 -10.83 -8.22
CA ILE A 104 3.18 -10.02 -8.33
C ILE A 104 3.55 -8.55 -8.13
N PRO A 105 3.30 -7.68 -9.14
CA PRO A 105 3.43 -6.25 -8.92
C PRO A 105 2.34 -5.76 -7.96
N ILE A 106 2.75 -5.17 -6.85
CA ILE A 106 1.84 -4.54 -5.87
C ILE A 106 2.02 -3.03 -5.95
N VAL A 107 0.90 -2.31 -6.07
CA VAL A 107 0.86 -0.85 -6.17
C VAL A 107 0.04 -0.26 -5.04
N GLY A 108 0.53 0.80 -4.42
CA GLY A 108 -0.24 1.56 -3.44
C GLY A 108 0.16 3.02 -3.41
N ARG A 109 -0.76 3.89 -3.02
CA ARG A 109 -0.47 5.32 -2.83
C ARG A 109 -0.64 5.69 -1.35
N PRO A 110 0.44 5.69 -0.56
CA PRO A 110 0.40 6.21 0.80
C PRO A 110 0.10 7.72 0.80
N ARG A 111 -0.18 8.27 1.99
CA ARG A 111 -0.29 9.73 2.15
C ARG A 111 1.07 10.40 2.01
N GLY A 112 2.09 9.81 2.60
CA GLY A 112 3.46 10.30 2.54
C GLY A 112 4.47 9.19 2.74
N ILE A 113 5.69 9.44 2.28
CA ILE A 113 6.88 8.63 2.50
C ILE A 113 7.93 9.57 3.09
N LEU A 114 8.39 9.28 4.31
CA LEU A 114 9.52 10.00 4.92
C LEU A 114 10.81 9.49 4.29
N VAL A 115 11.58 10.41 3.76
CA VAL A 115 12.92 10.18 3.20
C VAL A 115 13.92 11.00 3.99
N GLU A 116 14.94 10.33 4.53
CA GLU A 116 16.08 10.94 5.23
C GLU A 116 17.34 10.61 4.45
N GLU A 117 18.04 11.65 3.96
CA GLU A 117 19.26 11.51 3.15
C GLU A 117 19.12 10.60 1.92
N GLY A 118 17.92 10.49 1.34
CA GLY A 118 17.63 9.61 0.19
C GLY A 118 17.23 8.18 0.57
N ILE A 119 17.08 7.87 1.85
CA ILE A 119 16.65 6.56 2.34
C ILE A 119 15.24 6.68 2.92
N VAL A 120 14.35 5.78 2.52
CA VAL A 120 12.99 5.70 3.05
C VAL A 120 13.02 5.20 4.49
N LYS A 121 12.45 6.01 5.40
CA LYS A 121 12.37 5.75 6.83
C LYS A 121 10.96 5.44 7.31
N ALA A 122 9.94 6.00 6.67
CA ALA A 122 8.56 5.72 7.04
C ALA A 122 7.59 5.78 5.86
N VAL A 123 6.54 4.96 5.91
CA VAL A 123 5.38 5.04 5.02
C VAL A 123 4.16 5.43 5.84
N VAL A 124 3.53 6.55 5.50
CA VAL A 124 2.39 7.11 6.24
C VAL A 124 1.09 6.85 5.49
N TYR A 125 0.13 6.22 6.15
CA TYR A 125 -1.23 6.04 5.66
C TYR A 125 -2.23 6.64 6.66
N ALA A 126 -3.34 7.17 6.14
CA ALA A 126 -4.36 7.85 6.95
C ALA A 126 -5.77 7.34 6.61
N SER A 127 -6.59 7.07 7.62
CA SER A 127 -7.98 6.62 7.41
C SER A 127 -8.94 7.09 8.50
N ILE A 128 -10.21 7.26 8.15
CA ILE A 128 -11.29 7.52 9.10
C ILE A 128 -11.75 6.20 9.76
N SER A 129 -11.96 6.22 11.08
CA SER A 129 -12.48 5.08 11.83
C SER A 129 -13.30 5.56 13.02
N SER A 130 -14.40 4.85 13.33
CA SER A 130 -15.18 5.08 14.55
C SER A 130 -14.46 4.68 15.84
N ARG A 131 -13.36 3.91 15.73
CA ARG A 131 -12.51 3.50 16.86
C ARG A 131 -11.04 3.71 16.50
N PRO A 132 -10.57 4.97 16.46
CA PRO A 132 -9.22 5.30 15.98
C PRO A 132 -8.12 4.71 16.88
N SER A 133 -8.40 4.42 18.14
CA SER A 133 -7.49 3.74 19.07
C SER A 133 -7.25 2.26 18.79
N ARG A 134 -8.02 1.63 17.88
CA ARG A 134 -7.90 0.21 17.56
C ARG A 134 -7.27 0.02 16.18
N LEU A 135 -6.28 -0.85 16.10
CA LEU A 135 -5.74 -1.38 14.84
C LEU A 135 -6.45 -2.69 14.48
N TYR A 136 -7.11 -2.73 13.32
CA TYR A 136 -7.78 -3.94 12.84
C TYR A 136 -6.85 -4.79 11.97
N GLU A 137 -7.23 -6.04 11.72
CA GLU A 137 -6.43 -6.95 10.90
C GLU A 137 -6.25 -6.41 9.47
N GLN A 138 -7.29 -5.81 8.89
CA GLN A 138 -7.21 -5.19 7.57
C GLN A 138 -6.20 -4.04 7.51
N ASP A 139 -5.98 -3.37 8.63
CA ASP A 139 -5.00 -2.29 8.73
C ASP A 139 -3.57 -2.84 8.81
N ARG A 140 -3.38 -3.97 9.50
CA ARG A 140 -2.12 -4.71 9.50
C ARG A 140 -1.78 -5.24 8.12
N VAL A 141 -2.75 -5.87 7.44
CA VAL A 141 -2.60 -6.33 6.04
C VAL A 141 -2.19 -5.18 5.13
N ARG A 142 -2.78 -3.99 5.30
CA ARG A 142 -2.38 -2.80 4.55
C ARG A 142 -0.92 -2.43 4.80
N GLY A 143 -0.49 -2.42 6.07
CA GLY A 143 0.89 -2.17 6.45
C GLY A 143 1.85 -3.17 5.82
N TYR A 144 1.55 -4.47 5.93
CA TYR A 144 2.34 -5.53 5.30
C TYR A 144 2.42 -5.36 3.78
N ALA A 145 1.31 -5.04 3.12
CA ALA A 145 1.27 -4.84 1.67
C ALA A 145 2.12 -3.64 1.23
N PHE A 146 2.04 -2.51 1.94
CA PHE A 146 2.93 -1.37 1.66
C PHE A 146 4.40 -1.72 1.90
N CYS A 147 4.71 -2.41 2.99
CA CYS A 147 6.08 -2.79 3.33
C CYS A 147 6.69 -3.79 2.35
N ALA A 148 5.94 -4.83 1.98
CA ALA A 148 6.38 -5.78 0.96
C ALA A 148 6.59 -5.08 -0.40
N ALA A 149 5.67 -4.20 -0.81
CA ALA A 149 5.82 -3.43 -2.05
C ALA A 149 7.02 -2.48 -1.98
N LEU A 150 7.28 -1.85 -0.84
CA LEU A 150 8.42 -0.96 -0.66
C LEU A 150 9.75 -1.73 -0.74
N HIS A 151 9.86 -2.89 -0.09
CA HIS A 151 11.05 -3.75 -0.17
C HIS A 151 11.25 -4.39 -1.56
N GLY A 152 10.18 -4.55 -2.34
CA GLY A 152 10.23 -4.98 -3.74
C GLY A 152 10.38 -3.82 -4.74
N SER A 153 10.53 -2.58 -4.26
CA SER A 153 10.66 -1.37 -5.09
C SER A 153 12.13 -1.00 -5.29
N PRO A 154 12.45 -0.15 -6.30
CA PRO A 154 13.79 0.41 -6.45
C PRO A 154 14.15 1.45 -5.37
N LEU A 155 13.19 1.88 -4.53
CA LEU A 155 13.46 2.89 -3.52
C LEU A 155 14.40 2.34 -2.43
N PRO A 156 15.44 3.10 -2.02
CA PRO A 156 16.27 2.72 -0.89
C PRO A 156 15.45 2.69 0.41
N VAL A 157 15.48 1.58 1.15
CA VAL A 157 14.71 1.41 2.39
C VAL A 157 15.66 1.17 3.56
N ALA A 158 15.44 1.86 4.66
CA ALA A 158 16.19 1.61 5.88
C ALA A 158 15.76 0.27 6.53
N GLY A 159 16.70 -0.44 7.14
CA GLY A 159 16.40 -1.69 7.86
C GLY A 159 15.46 -1.50 9.05
N ASP A 160 15.40 -0.28 9.60
CA ASP A 160 14.54 0.15 10.70
C ASP A 160 13.30 0.93 10.22
N ALA A 161 12.97 0.87 8.93
CA ALA A 161 11.82 1.58 8.40
C ALA A 161 10.50 1.14 9.06
N VAL A 162 9.54 2.06 9.14
CA VAL A 162 8.25 1.82 9.79
C VAL A 162 7.06 2.14 8.88
N TYR A 163 5.96 1.45 9.09
CA TYR A 163 4.65 1.84 8.57
C TYR A 163 3.88 2.56 9.67
N VAL A 164 3.43 3.78 9.38
CA VAL A 164 2.68 4.65 10.29
C VAL A 164 1.24 4.76 9.80
N HIS A 165 0.29 4.28 10.59
CA HIS A 165 -1.14 4.39 10.31
C HIS A 165 -1.79 5.40 11.25
N VAL A 166 -2.17 6.53 10.67
CA VAL A 166 -2.89 7.61 11.34
C VAL A 166 -4.40 7.40 11.20
N LYS A 167 -5.12 7.51 12.30
CA LYS A 167 -6.59 7.40 12.33
C LYS A 167 -7.25 8.64 12.90
N GLY A 168 -8.45 8.93 12.45
CA GLY A 168 -9.28 10.01 12.97
C GLY A 168 -10.75 9.61 12.93
N VAL A 169 -11.59 10.24 13.76
CA VAL A 169 -13.04 9.94 13.79
C VAL A 169 -13.75 10.62 12.63
N ASN A 170 -13.25 11.80 12.23
CA ASN A 170 -13.76 12.58 11.11
C ASN A 170 -12.60 13.17 10.28
N LYS A 171 -12.91 13.99 9.27
CA LYS A 171 -11.90 14.59 8.38
C LYS A 171 -11.01 15.62 9.08
N HIS A 172 -11.56 16.39 10.01
CA HIS A 172 -10.83 17.42 10.74
C HIS A 172 -9.82 16.78 11.69
N ASP A 173 -10.27 15.86 12.56
CA ASP A 173 -9.37 15.13 13.47
C ASP A 173 -8.26 14.39 12.72
N LEU A 174 -8.60 13.80 11.55
CA LEU A 174 -7.62 13.12 10.73
C LEU A 174 -6.58 14.08 10.14
N ALA A 175 -7.00 15.27 9.72
CA ALA A 175 -6.09 16.28 9.17
C ALA A 175 -5.12 16.78 10.24
N GLU A 176 -5.61 17.07 11.45
CA GLU A 176 -4.78 17.47 12.58
C GLU A 176 -3.76 16.38 12.95
N ALA A 177 -4.22 15.14 13.10
CA ALA A 177 -3.33 14.02 13.44
C ALA A 177 -2.29 13.72 12.34
N VAL A 178 -2.65 13.90 11.06
CA VAL A 178 -1.70 13.76 9.94
C VAL A 178 -0.66 14.87 9.98
N GLU A 179 -1.05 16.09 10.30
CA GLU A 179 -0.14 17.23 10.40
C GLU A 179 0.82 17.08 11.60
N GLU A 180 0.32 16.63 12.76
CA GLU A 180 1.16 16.31 13.92
C GLU A 180 2.22 15.25 13.58
N VAL A 181 1.80 14.18 12.89
CA VAL A 181 2.71 13.13 12.42
C VAL A 181 3.72 13.68 11.42
N ARG A 182 3.29 14.56 10.49
CA ARG A 182 4.17 15.20 9.51
C ARG A 182 5.27 16.00 10.20
N VAL A 183 4.90 16.89 11.12
CA VAL A 183 5.83 17.74 11.88
C VAL A 183 6.79 16.88 12.69
N SER A 184 6.27 15.90 13.45
CA SER A 184 7.10 15.04 14.30
C SER A 184 8.13 14.23 13.50
N LEU A 185 7.74 13.69 12.33
CA LEU A 185 8.64 12.96 11.44
C LEU A 185 9.70 13.86 10.80
N GLU A 186 9.36 15.08 10.40
CA GLU A 186 10.32 16.02 9.82
C GLU A 186 11.34 16.51 10.87
N GLU A 187 10.89 16.82 12.08
CA GLU A 187 11.75 17.37 13.15
C GLU A 187 12.56 16.27 13.87
N ASN A 188 11.92 15.14 14.21
CA ASN A 188 12.50 14.12 15.09
C ASN A 188 12.80 12.79 14.39
N GLY A 189 12.32 12.59 13.15
CA GLY A 189 12.46 11.32 12.44
C GLY A 189 11.60 10.19 13.02
N GLN A 190 10.73 10.48 13.99
CA GLN A 190 9.91 9.50 14.69
C GLN A 190 8.44 9.95 14.70
N PRO A 191 7.48 9.02 14.59
CA PRO A 191 6.07 9.34 14.75
C PRO A 191 5.76 9.68 16.22
N PRO A 192 4.76 10.54 16.48
CA PRO A 192 4.38 10.91 17.84
C PRO A 192 3.73 9.72 18.57
N MET A 193 3.92 9.67 19.89
CA MET A 193 3.19 8.74 20.75
C MET A 193 1.75 9.24 20.94
N HIS A 194 0.86 8.84 20.04
CA HIS A 194 -0.54 9.26 20.06
C HIS A 194 -1.47 8.03 19.94
N PRO A 195 -2.58 7.92 20.69
CA PRO A 195 -3.48 6.77 20.65
C PRO A 195 -4.06 6.47 19.25
N HIS A 196 -4.09 7.45 18.36
CA HIS A 196 -4.59 7.30 16.99
C HIS A 196 -3.49 7.06 15.95
N VAL A 197 -2.24 6.99 16.39
CA VAL A 197 -1.08 6.73 15.54
C VAL A 197 -0.56 5.34 15.86
N HIS A 198 -0.65 4.45 14.88
CA HIS A 198 -0.21 3.07 15.01
C HIS A 198 1.06 2.88 14.21
N VAL A 199 2.10 2.32 14.84
CA VAL A 199 3.40 2.12 14.20
C VAL A 199 3.66 0.63 14.10
N LEU A 200 3.96 0.15 12.90
CA LEU A 200 4.35 -1.23 12.62
C LEU A 200 5.78 -1.23 12.06
N ALA A 201 6.60 -2.17 12.49
CA ALA A 201 7.90 -2.39 11.86
C ALA A 201 7.71 -2.81 10.40
N CYS A 202 8.48 -2.21 9.49
CA CYS A 202 8.44 -2.53 8.07
C CYS A 202 9.37 -3.71 7.76
N ASP A 203 9.06 -4.86 8.35
CA ASP A 203 9.86 -6.07 8.22
C ASP A 203 9.48 -6.85 6.96
N ARG A 204 10.45 -7.12 6.09
CA ARG A 204 10.25 -7.80 4.80
C ARG A 204 9.68 -9.20 5.00
N ASP A 205 10.32 -10.00 5.83
CA ASP A 205 10.00 -11.43 5.94
C ASP A 205 8.66 -11.66 6.64
N ALA A 206 8.35 -10.87 7.67
CA ALA A 206 7.06 -10.87 8.33
C ALA A 206 5.94 -10.42 7.38
N SER A 207 6.20 -9.39 6.55
CA SER A 207 5.24 -8.95 5.55
C SER A 207 4.98 -10.05 4.51
N LEU A 208 6.02 -10.72 4.01
CA LEU A 208 5.88 -11.82 3.06
C LEU A 208 5.09 -12.99 3.65
N ARG A 209 5.44 -13.45 4.86
CA ARG A 209 4.71 -14.54 5.54
C ARG A 209 3.24 -14.18 5.77
N ALA A 210 2.94 -12.94 6.15
CA ALA A 210 1.56 -12.50 6.37
C ALA A 210 0.75 -12.42 5.06
N LEU A 211 1.39 -12.05 3.95
CA LEU A 211 0.73 -11.87 2.65
C LEU A 211 0.67 -13.13 1.80
N GLU A 212 1.55 -14.10 1.99
CA GLU A 212 1.66 -15.32 1.17
C GLU A 212 0.30 -15.99 0.89
N PRO A 213 -0.59 -16.24 1.87
CA PRO A 213 -1.89 -16.85 1.61
C PRO A 213 -2.80 -15.97 0.72
N LEU A 214 -2.67 -14.65 0.81
CA LEU A 214 -3.42 -13.69 0.00
C LEU A 214 -2.85 -13.63 -1.42
N LEU A 215 -1.53 -13.66 -1.58
CA LEU A 215 -0.88 -13.60 -2.88
C LEU A 215 -1.13 -14.85 -3.74
N ALA A 216 -1.29 -16.02 -3.12
CA ALA A 216 -1.65 -17.26 -3.82
C ALA A 216 -2.96 -17.17 -4.62
N TYR A 217 -3.93 -16.38 -4.15
CA TYR A 217 -5.20 -16.13 -4.86
C TYR A 217 -4.96 -15.39 -6.19
N TRP A 218 -4.11 -14.37 -6.19
CA TRP A 218 -3.83 -13.55 -7.36
C TRP A 218 -3.05 -14.31 -8.43
N LEU A 219 -2.23 -15.28 -8.02
CA LEU A 219 -1.54 -16.20 -8.92
C LEU A 219 -2.43 -17.33 -9.46
N GLY A 220 -3.69 -17.42 -9.00
CA GLY A 220 -4.59 -18.51 -9.37
C GLY A 220 -4.20 -19.87 -8.80
N LEU A 221 -3.34 -19.91 -7.77
CA LEU A 221 -2.86 -21.14 -7.14
C LEU A 221 -3.88 -21.80 -6.22
N ARG A 222 -5.00 -21.12 -5.94
CA ARG A 222 -6.10 -21.66 -5.15
C ARG A 222 -7.44 -21.02 -5.53
N ASP A 223 -8.50 -21.66 -5.07
CA ASP A 223 -9.86 -21.17 -5.19
C ASP A 223 -10.18 -20.02 -4.23
N VAL A 224 -11.35 -19.42 -4.49
CA VAL A 224 -11.93 -18.30 -3.76
C VAL A 224 -12.33 -18.73 -2.35
N ILE A 225 -11.93 -17.96 -1.36
CA ILE A 225 -12.32 -18.16 0.03
C ILE A 225 -13.40 -17.15 0.43
N VAL A 226 -14.55 -17.68 0.83
CA VAL A 226 -15.62 -16.90 1.46
C VAL A 226 -15.33 -16.76 2.94
N ARG A 227 -15.32 -15.53 3.45
CA ARG A 227 -15.13 -15.22 4.87
C ARG A 227 -16.37 -14.55 5.43
N ARG A 228 -16.94 -15.13 6.48
CA ARG A 228 -18.05 -14.52 7.22
C ARG A 228 -17.50 -13.46 8.19
N GLY A 229 -18.13 -12.29 8.20
CA GLY A 229 -17.75 -11.20 9.09
C GLY A 229 -18.87 -10.19 9.30
N PRO A 230 -18.67 -9.16 10.15
CA PRO A 230 -19.68 -8.14 10.43
C PRO A 230 -20.18 -7.42 9.17
N TRP A 231 -19.32 -7.27 8.16
CA TRP A 231 -19.63 -6.65 6.86
C TRP A 231 -20.56 -7.48 5.98
N CYS A 232 -20.85 -8.74 6.31
CA CYS A 232 -21.78 -9.56 5.53
C CYS A 232 -23.23 -9.05 5.58
N ARG A 233 -23.60 -8.30 6.62
CA ARG A 233 -24.97 -7.76 6.77
C ARG A 233 -25.33 -6.78 5.66
N ASP A 234 -24.35 -5.99 5.23
CA ASP A 234 -24.49 -4.94 4.23
C ASP A 234 -23.87 -5.36 2.88
N CYS A 235 -23.54 -6.64 2.71
CA CYS A 235 -22.89 -7.14 1.50
C CYS A 235 -23.95 -7.40 0.41
N PRO A 236 -23.78 -6.86 -0.82
CA PRO A 236 -24.75 -7.06 -1.90
C PRO A 236 -24.83 -8.50 -2.40
N LEU A 237 -23.82 -9.33 -2.09
CA LEU A 237 -23.76 -10.75 -2.47
C LEU A 237 -24.23 -11.69 -1.36
N ARG A 238 -24.89 -11.14 -0.33
CA ARG A 238 -25.25 -11.91 0.86
C ARG A 238 -26.12 -13.12 0.51
N ASP A 239 -27.09 -12.94 -0.37
CA ASP A 239 -28.05 -13.98 -0.74
C ASP A 239 -27.36 -15.10 -1.55
N ASP A 240 -26.55 -14.74 -2.55
CA ASP A 240 -25.71 -15.69 -3.32
C ASP A 240 -24.76 -16.51 -2.42
N CYS A 241 -24.25 -15.90 -1.35
CA CYS A 241 -23.36 -16.58 -0.40
C CYS A 241 -24.10 -17.56 0.52
N LEU A 242 -25.41 -17.38 0.74
CA LEU A 242 -26.23 -18.30 1.54
C LEU A 242 -26.68 -19.50 0.72
N GLU A 243 -26.96 -19.32 -0.57
CA GLU A 243 -27.36 -20.40 -1.49
C GLU A 243 -26.20 -21.34 -1.82
N ALA A 244 -24.99 -20.80 -2.01
CA ALA A 244 -23.78 -21.60 -2.27
C ALA A 244 -23.32 -22.47 -1.08
N GLN A 245 -24.03 -22.40 0.07
CA GLN A 245 -23.73 -23.15 1.30
C GLN A 245 -24.82 -24.16 1.66
N GLN A 246 -25.85 -24.33 0.83
CA GLN A 246 -26.74 -25.48 0.96
C GLN A 246 -26.02 -26.71 0.40
N PRO A 247 -25.83 -27.78 1.20
CA PRO A 247 -25.39 -29.04 0.64
C PRO A 247 -26.46 -29.50 -0.35
N GLY A 248 -26.08 -29.62 -1.62
CA GLY A 248 -26.81 -30.46 -2.56
C GLY A 248 -26.72 -31.92 -2.16
#